data_AF-A0A358N086-F1
#
_entry.id   AF-A0A358N086-F1
#
_cell.length_a   1.000
_cell.length_b   1.000
_cell.length_c   1.000
_cell.angle_alpha   90.00
_cell.angle_beta   90.00
_cell.angle_gamma   90.00
#
_symmetry.space_group_name_H-M   'P 1'
#
loop_
_entity.id
_entity.type
_entity.pdbx_description
1 polymer ?
#
loop_
_entity_poly.entity_id
_entity_poly.type
_entity_poly.pdbx_seq_one_letter_code
_entity_poly.pdbx_strand_id
1 'polypeptide(L)'
;MTIVEPLNPRERLLMGPGPSTVPQRILRAMGASTLGHLDPQYIGYMDETCQMLRDVFQTDNALTFPVSGTGMAGMETIIVNLVEPGDEGIVCINGGFGGRMKGNI
;
A
#
# COMPACT_ATOMS: atom_id res chain seq x y z
N MET A 1 34.20 -12.85 -11.19
CA MET A 1 32.90 -12.84 -10.49
C MET A 1 33.16 -12.28 -9.11
N THR A 2 32.75 -11.03 -8.85
CA THR A 2 32.92 -10.43 -7.53
C THR A 2 31.84 -10.99 -6.62
N ILE A 3 32.23 -11.67 -5.55
CA ILE A 3 31.29 -12.07 -4.50
C ILE A 3 30.94 -10.79 -3.75
N VAL A 4 29.68 -10.37 -3.86
CA VAL A 4 29.14 -9.27 -3.05
C VAL A 4 28.70 -9.87 -1.73
N GLU A 5 29.17 -9.28 -0.62
CA GLU A 5 28.75 -9.69 0.71
C GLU A 5 27.22 -9.60 0.87
N PRO A 6 26.58 -10.52 1.61
CA PRO A 6 25.15 -10.46 1.85
C PRO A 6 24.73 -9.15 2.52
N LEU A 7 23.57 -8.62 2.12
CA LEU A 7 22.97 -7.44 2.72
C LEU A 7 22.66 -7.70 4.21
N ASN A 8 23.31 -6.97 5.11
CA ASN A 8 23.13 -7.10 6.56
C ASN A 8 23.01 -5.73 7.25
N PRO A 9 21.87 -5.04 7.09
CA PRO A 9 21.65 -3.75 7.72
C PRO A 9 21.51 -3.92 9.23
N ARG A 10 22.15 -3.02 10.00
CA ARG A 10 21.97 -2.98 11.45
C ARG A 10 20.54 -2.56 11.81
N GLU A 11 19.98 -3.18 12.84
CA GLU A 11 18.67 -2.80 13.36
C GLU A 11 18.63 -1.34 13.81
N ARG A 12 17.47 -0.71 13.62
CA ARG A 12 17.20 0.69 13.99
C ARG A 12 15.87 0.78 14.71
N LEU A 13 15.86 1.59 15.76
CA LEU A 13 14.63 2.02 16.40
C LEU A 13 14.10 3.24 15.64
N LEU A 14 13.04 3.04 14.87
CA LEU A 14 12.44 4.07 14.01
C LEU A 14 11.30 4.77 14.77
N MET A 15 11.58 5.99 15.27
CA MET A 15 10.60 6.83 16.00
C MET A 15 10.15 8.06 15.21
N GLY A 16 10.45 8.12 13.91
CA GLY A 16 9.97 9.18 13.02
C GLY A 16 8.52 8.94 12.58
N PRO A 17 7.97 9.82 11.71
CA PRO A 17 6.60 9.68 11.19
C PRO A 17 6.42 8.51 10.20
N GLY A 18 7.50 7.83 9.84
CA GLY A 18 7.50 6.67 8.96
C GLY A 18 8.80 6.54 8.15
N PRO A 19 9.09 5.34 7.61
CA PRO A 19 8.41 4.07 7.91
C PRO A 19 8.69 3.60 9.35
N SER A 20 7.83 2.73 9.89
CA SER A 20 8.01 2.09 11.20
C SER A 20 8.83 0.81 11.09
N THR A 21 9.40 0.35 12.22
CA THR A 21 10.06 -0.96 12.28
C THR A 21 9.06 -2.08 11.96
N VAL A 22 9.44 -3.02 11.08
CA VAL A 22 8.59 -4.13 10.66
C VAL A 22 8.66 -5.27 11.69
N PRO A 23 7.52 -5.75 12.24
CA PRO A 23 7.51 -6.92 13.12
C PRO A 23 8.12 -8.18 12.46
N GLN A 24 8.89 -8.96 13.22
CA GLN A 24 9.58 -10.16 12.72
C GLN A 24 8.65 -11.17 12.03
N ARG A 25 7.40 -11.30 12.47
CA ARG A 25 6.42 -12.19 11.82
C ARG A 25 6.12 -11.80 10.36
N ILE A 26 6.14 -10.49 10.05
CA ILE A 26 5.89 -9.98 8.69
C ILE A 26 7.12 -10.20 7.81
N LEU A 27 8.33 -9.94 8.33
CA LEU A 27 9.58 -10.22 7.61
C LEU A 27 9.71 -11.71 7.25
N ARG A 28 9.31 -12.61 8.16
CA ARG A 28 9.26 -14.06 7.88
C ARG A 28 8.25 -14.40 6.79
N ALA A 29 7.06 -13.80 6.81
CA ALA A 29 6.05 -14.00 5.78
C ALA A 29 6.52 -13.52 4.40
N MET A 30 7.23 -12.38 4.33
CA MET A 30 7.80 -11.86 3.08
C MET A 30 8.87 -12.78 2.46
N GLY A 31 9.51 -13.64 3.25
CA GLY A 31 10.50 -14.61 2.78
C GLY A 31 9.92 -15.97 2.37
N ALA A 32 8.59 -16.14 2.41
CA ALA A 32 7.94 -17.38 2.00
C ALA A 32 8.03 -17.62 0.49
N SER A 33 7.89 -18.87 0.06
CA SER A 33 7.82 -19.23 -1.36
C SER A 33 6.65 -18.54 -2.05
N THR A 34 6.88 -18.09 -3.29
CA THR A 34 5.84 -17.44 -4.09
C THR A 34 4.82 -18.45 -4.62
N LEU A 35 3.60 -17.96 -4.81
CA LEU A 35 2.51 -18.69 -5.47
C LEU A 35 2.23 -18.08 -6.85
N GLY A 36 1.55 -18.84 -7.71
CA GLY A 36 1.02 -18.32 -8.97
C GLY A 36 -0.13 -17.34 -8.72
N HIS A 37 -0.30 -16.34 -9.59
CA HIS A 37 -1.34 -15.30 -9.45
C HIS A 37 -2.78 -15.83 -9.57
N LEU A 38 -2.97 -17.05 -10.08
CA LEU A 38 -4.27 -17.76 -10.13
C LEU A 38 -4.30 -18.99 -9.21
N ASP A 39 -3.30 -19.15 -8.35
CA ASP A 39 -3.29 -20.24 -7.38
C ASP A 39 -4.48 -20.08 -6.41
N PRO A 40 -5.28 -21.13 -6.15
CA PRO A 40 -6.40 -21.06 -5.22
C PRO A 40 -6.03 -20.55 -3.82
N GLN A 41 -4.82 -20.85 -3.33
CA GLN A 41 -4.35 -20.33 -2.05
C GLN A 41 -4.11 -18.82 -2.10
N TYR A 42 -3.54 -18.32 -3.20
CA TYR A 42 -3.34 -16.88 -3.38
C TYR A 42 -4.68 -16.13 -3.45
N ILE A 43 -5.66 -16.68 -4.18
CA ILE A 43 -7.01 -16.10 -4.26
C ILE A 43 -7.65 -16.03 -2.87
N GLY A 44 -7.55 -17.12 -2.09
CA GLY A 44 -8.03 -17.13 -0.70
C GLY A 44 -7.36 -16.08 0.20
N TYR A 45 -6.05 -15.87 0.07
CA TYR A 45 -5.35 -14.80 0.80
C TYR A 45 -5.80 -13.41 0.38
N MET A 46 -6.11 -13.21 -0.91
CA MET A 46 -6.64 -11.93 -1.40
C MET A 46 -8.03 -11.66 -0.82
N ASP A 47 -8.92 -12.65 -0.80
CA ASP A 47 -10.26 -12.53 -0.23
C ASP A 47 -10.20 -12.18 1.28
N GLU A 48 -9.35 -12.88 2.03
CA GLU A 48 -9.12 -12.60 3.45
C GLU A 48 -8.53 -11.19 3.64
N THR A 49 -7.58 -10.77 2.80
CA THR A 49 -7.01 -9.42 2.83
C THR A 49 -8.07 -8.35 2.58
N CYS A 50 -8.93 -8.54 1.59
CA CYS A 50 -10.04 -7.62 1.30
C CYS A 50 -11.03 -7.55 2.47
N GLN A 51 -11.33 -8.66 3.16
CA GLN A 51 -12.14 -8.66 4.38
C GLN A 51 -11.45 -7.89 5.52
N MET A 52 -10.17 -8.18 5.80
CA MET A 52 -9.42 -7.47 6.85
C MET A 52 -9.33 -5.96 6.58
N LEU A 53 -9.22 -5.54 5.31
CA LEU A 53 -9.26 -4.12 4.96
C LEU A 53 -10.61 -3.49 5.27
N ARG A 54 -11.72 -4.18 4.99
CA ARG A 54 -13.08 -3.73 5.38
C ARG A 54 -13.20 -3.57 6.89
N ASP A 55 -12.64 -4.50 7.65
CA ASP A 55 -12.60 -4.42 9.11
C ASP A 55 -11.75 -3.23 9.58
N VAL A 56 -10.56 -3.00 9.00
CA VAL A 56 -9.69 -1.86 9.35
C VAL A 56 -10.36 -0.52 9.04
N PHE A 57 -11.01 -0.40 7.89
CA PHE A 57 -11.71 0.81 7.47
C PHE A 57 -13.11 0.95 8.07
N GLN A 58 -13.61 -0.06 8.79
CA GLN A 58 -14.95 -0.09 9.38
C GLN A 58 -16.04 0.16 8.32
N THR A 59 -16.02 -0.61 7.24
CA THR A 59 -16.92 -0.45 6.09
C THR A 59 -17.43 -1.78 5.54
N ASP A 60 -18.64 -1.78 4.99
CA ASP A 60 -19.22 -2.93 4.27
C ASP A 60 -19.02 -2.85 2.75
N ASN A 61 -18.22 -1.88 2.26
CA ASN A 61 -18.03 -1.68 0.82
C ASN A 61 -17.39 -2.91 0.15
N ALA A 62 -18.13 -3.53 -0.78
CA ALA A 62 -17.65 -4.70 -1.52
C ALA A 62 -16.36 -4.41 -2.30
N LEU A 63 -16.24 -3.22 -2.89
CA LEU A 63 -15.04 -2.75 -3.60
C LEU A 63 -14.00 -2.20 -2.63
N THR A 64 -13.39 -3.10 -1.84
CA THR A 64 -12.30 -2.78 -0.91
C THR A 64 -11.14 -3.73 -1.18
N PHE A 65 -10.02 -3.21 -1.67
CA PHE A 65 -8.87 -4.01 -2.10
C PHE A 65 -7.54 -3.22 -1.98
N PRO A 66 -6.39 -3.89 -1.87
CA PRO A 66 -5.10 -3.22 -1.84
C PRO A 66 -4.67 -2.75 -3.25
N VAL A 67 -4.09 -1.55 -3.32
CA VAL A 67 -3.42 -1.06 -4.53
C VAL A 67 -1.93 -1.39 -4.44
N SER A 68 -1.38 -2.01 -5.49
CA SER A 68 0.05 -2.35 -5.59
C SER A 68 0.91 -1.10 -5.77
N GLY A 69 1.21 -0.39 -4.68
CA GLY A 69 2.05 0.80 -4.68
C GLY A 69 2.21 1.42 -3.31
N THR A 70 2.85 2.59 -3.26
CA THR A 70 2.91 3.40 -2.02
C THR A 70 1.57 4.10 -1.77
N GLY A 71 1.41 4.78 -0.63
CA GLY A 71 0.18 5.53 -0.33
C GLY A 71 -0.22 6.56 -1.40
N MET A 72 0.75 7.11 -2.16
CA MET A 72 0.43 8.03 -3.26
C MET A 72 -0.25 7.32 -4.45
N ALA A 73 0.07 6.06 -4.71
CA ALA A 73 -0.58 5.29 -5.78
C ALA A 73 -2.06 5.03 -5.44
N GLY A 74 -2.39 4.84 -4.16
CA GLY A 74 -3.78 4.75 -3.71
C GLY A 74 -4.55 6.06 -3.96
N MET A 75 -3.93 7.20 -3.67
CA MET A 75 -4.52 8.52 -3.96
C MET A 75 -4.74 8.74 -5.46
N GLU A 76 -3.73 8.44 -6.28
CA GLU A 76 -3.81 8.57 -7.73
C GLU A 76 -4.88 7.64 -8.33
N THR A 77 -4.96 6.38 -7.86
CA THR A 77 -5.97 5.41 -8.30
C THR A 77 -7.38 5.97 -8.18
N ILE A 78 -7.69 6.67 -7.09
CA ILE A 78 -9.02 7.28 -6.90
C ILE A 78 -9.23 8.44 -7.88
N ILE A 79 -8.26 9.33 -8.03
CA ILE A 79 -8.39 10.52 -8.89
C ILE A 79 -8.60 10.09 -10.35
N VAL A 80 -7.73 9.23 -10.88
CA VAL A 80 -7.75 8.85 -12.31
C VAL A 80 -8.95 8.00 -12.71
N ASN A 81 -9.68 7.41 -11.75
CA ASN A 81 -10.88 6.62 -12.02
C ASN A 81 -12.19 7.38 -11.75
N LEU A 82 -12.15 8.50 -11.02
CA LEU A 82 -13.36 9.24 -10.64
C LEU A 82 -13.47 10.64 -11.26
N VAL A 83 -12.36 11.22 -11.73
CA VAL A 83 -12.31 12.59 -12.25
C VAL A 83 -11.98 12.57 -13.73
N GLU A 84 -12.80 13.26 -14.53
CA GLU A 84 -12.61 13.43 -15.97
C GLU A 84 -12.09 14.85 -16.31
N PRO A 85 -11.45 15.04 -17.49
CA PRO A 85 -11.06 16.36 -17.96
C PRO A 85 -12.26 17.32 -18.06
N GLY A 86 -12.22 18.40 -17.27
CA GLY A 86 -13.29 19.40 -17.21
C GLY A 86 -14.12 19.36 -15.92
N ASP A 87 -13.96 18.33 -15.10
CA ASP A 87 -14.58 18.27 -13.78
C ASP A 87 -13.98 19.29 -12.81
N GLU A 88 -14.82 19.83 -11.93
CA GLU A 88 -14.37 20.70 -10.84
C GLU A 88 -14.17 19.89 -9.56
N GLY A 89 -12.96 19.93 -9.00
CA GLY A 89 -12.60 19.30 -7.74
C GLY A 89 -12.11 20.31 -6.70
N ILE A 90 -12.43 20.07 -5.42
CA ILE A 90 -11.96 20.90 -4.30
C ILE A 90 -10.90 20.12 -3.51
N VAL A 91 -9.70 20.70 -3.38
CA VAL A 91 -8.63 20.17 -2.51
C VAL A 91 -8.36 21.14 -1.38
N CYS A 92 -8.71 20.75 -0.15
CA CYS A 92 -8.40 21.50 1.06
C CYS A 92 -6.94 21.26 1.48
N ILE A 93 -6.05 22.21 1.21
CA ILE A 93 -4.61 22.07 1.48
C ILE A 93 -4.27 22.60 2.88
N ASN A 94 -3.82 21.70 3.76
CA ASN A 94 -3.28 22.04 5.09
C ASN A 94 -1.92 21.35 5.35
N GLY A 95 -1.11 21.14 4.31
CA GLY A 95 0.20 20.51 4.43
C GLY A 95 0.68 19.82 3.14
N GLY A 96 1.83 19.15 3.23
CA GLY A 96 2.51 18.57 2.07
C GLY A 96 1.70 17.52 1.31
N PHE A 97 0.80 16.77 1.97
CA PHE A 97 -0.04 15.77 1.29
C PHE A 97 -1.13 16.40 0.42
N GLY A 98 -1.77 17.49 0.88
CA GLY A 98 -2.74 18.24 0.06
C GLY A 98 -2.08 18.86 -1.18
N GLY A 99 -0.84 19.35 -1.04
CA GLY A 99 -0.06 19.84 -2.18
C GLY A 99 0.24 18.74 -3.21
N ARG A 100 0.54 17.52 -2.76
CA ARG A 100 0.73 16.36 -3.66
C ARG A 100 -0.57 15.96 -4.36
N MET A 101 -1.69 15.95 -3.65
CA MET A 101 -3.00 15.65 -4.24
C MET A 101 -3.36 16.64 -5.34
N LYS A 102 -3.18 17.95 -5.10
CA LYS A 102 -3.42 18.99 -6.11
C LYS A 102 -2.55 18.80 -7.37
N GLY A 103 -1.34 18.26 -7.25
CA GLY A 103 -0.48 18.00 -8.41
C GLY A 103 -0.91 16.81 -9.27
N ASN A 104 -1.84 15.99 -8.78
CA ASN A 104 -2.36 14.81 -9.46
C ASN A 104 -3.75 15.03 -10.09
N ILE A 105 -4.38 16.17 -9.84
CA ILE A 105 -5.62 16.63 -10.49
C ILE A 105 -5.22 17.62 -11.58
#